data_AF-A0A0K8RRS3-F1
#
_entry.id   AF-A0A0K8RRS3-F1
#
_cell.length_a   1.000
_cell.length_b   1.000
_cell.length_c   1.000
_cell.angle_alpha   90.00
_cell.angle_beta   90.00
_cell.angle_gamma   90.00
#
_symmetry.space_group_name_H-M   'P 1'
#
loop_
_entity.id
_entity.type
_entity.pdbx_description
1 polymer ?
#
loop_
_entity_poly.entity_id
_entity_poly.type
_entity_poly.pdbx_seq_one_letter_code
_entity_poly.pdbx_strand_id
1 'polypeptide(L)'
;MKLLNETSRVTVSNYFGWRLLYKLGPIASHNMTTLNFNFNKVWRGLQRQEPRWRHCVSALNNPYDPILGYGMGKLYVDKYFNSTQKQDVESIAESVRDALRAVIQNYTWMDNETKEEAKIKLNNVVFKLGYPEEINQEDVLKDIYKHVGNVTLEDPFLDTYLTFRKNNAIRKLQKVHGFYNRSQEWRRDVTEVVAVYDPLENSVGMTAVTLQHPFYSPGLPSSVKMGTLG
;
A
#
# COMPACT_ATOMS: atom_id res chain seq x y z
N MET A 1 7.73 -14.73 -29.45
CA MET A 1 6.39 -14.68 -28.81
C MET A 1 5.52 -15.83 -29.35
N LYS A 2 5.90 -17.08 -29.05
CA LYS A 2 5.33 -18.30 -29.68
C LYS A 2 3.82 -18.46 -29.42
N LEU A 3 3.41 -18.23 -28.17
CA LEU A 3 2.01 -18.36 -27.73
C LEU A 3 1.03 -17.47 -28.49
N LEU A 4 1.34 -16.17 -28.69
CA LEU A 4 0.44 -15.27 -29.41
C LEU A 4 0.38 -15.59 -30.91
N ASN A 5 1.48 -16.08 -31.50
CA ASN A 5 1.52 -16.44 -32.90
C ASN A 5 0.73 -17.73 -33.19
N GLU A 6 0.63 -18.64 -32.21
CA GLU A 6 -0.09 -19.91 -32.34
C GLU A 6 -1.56 -19.84 -31.90
N THR A 7 -1.97 -18.77 -31.22
CA THR A 7 -3.33 -18.61 -30.70
C THR A 7 -4.19 -17.81 -31.69
N SER A 8 -5.43 -18.25 -31.94
CA SER A 8 -6.35 -17.52 -32.82
C SER A 8 -6.62 -16.10 -32.30
N ARG A 9 -6.77 -15.13 -33.22
CA ARG A 9 -7.06 -13.73 -32.84
C ARG A 9 -8.35 -13.62 -32.02
N VAL A 10 -9.34 -14.46 -32.31
CA VAL A 10 -10.62 -14.50 -31.58
C VAL A 10 -10.39 -14.92 -30.13
N THR A 11 -9.60 -15.96 -29.89
CA THR A 11 -9.26 -16.41 -28.53
C THR A 11 -8.52 -15.31 -27.76
N VAL A 12 -7.56 -14.64 -28.40
CA VAL A 12 -6.82 -13.53 -27.79
C VAL A 12 -7.76 -12.36 -27.44
N SER A 13 -8.66 -11.98 -28.35
CA SER A 13 -9.64 -10.92 -28.12
C SER A 13 -10.60 -11.27 -26.98
N ASN A 14 -11.16 -12.48 -26.98
CA ASN A 14 -12.05 -12.97 -25.93
C ASN A 14 -11.37 -12.97 -24.56
N TYR A 15 -10.09 -13.37 -24.52
CA TYR A 15 -9.32 -13.31 -23.29
C TYR A 15 -9.19 -11.87 -22.77
N PHE A 16 -8.80 -10.91 -23.61
CA PHE A 16 -8.70 -9.51 -23.17
C PHE A 16 -10.06 -8.93 -22.73
N GLY A 17 -11.13 -9.22 -23.47
CA GLY A 17 -12.49 -8.85 -23.07
C GLY A 17 -12.88 -9.44 -21.72
N TRP A 18 -12.61 -10.73 -21.50
CA TRP A 18 -12.84 -11.39 -20.22
C TRP A 18 -12.02 -10.76 -19.10
N ARG A 19 -10.74 -10.45 -19.31
CA ARG A 19 -9.89 -9.79 -18.30
C ARG A 19 -10.42 -8.41 -17.91
N LEU A 20 -10.97 -7.66 -18.86
CA LEU A 20 -11.60 -6.37 -18.60
C LEU A 20 -12.88 -6.54 -17.77
N LEU A 21 -13.77 -7.45 -18.19
CA LEU A 21 -15.01 -7.75 -17.46
C LEU A 21 -14.73 -8.26 -16.05
N TYR A 22 -13.73 -9.12 -15.86
CA TYR A 22 -13.33 -9.61 -14.55
C TYR A 22 -12.79 -8.49 -13.65
N LYS A 23 -12.02 -7.54 -14.20
CA LYS A 23 -11.44 -6.43 -13.43
C LYS A 23 -12.48 -5.36 -13.06
N LEU A 24 -13.33 -4.96 -14.00
CA LEU A 24 -14.30 -3.87 -13.81
C LEU A 24 -15.67 -4.36 -13.33
N GLY A 25 -15.98 -5.64 -13.53
CA GLY A 25 -17.27 -6.21 -13.19
C GLY A 25 -17.72 -6.02 -11.74
N PRO A 26 -16.81 -6.10 -10.74
CA PRO A 26 -17.16 -5.81 -9.36
C PRO A 26 -17.69 -4.39 -9.11
N ILE A 27 -17.39 -3.42 -9.98
CA ILE A 27 -17.76 -2.00 -9.81
C ILE A 27 -18.67 -1.45 -10.93
N ALA A 28 -19.19 -2.34 -11.76
CA ALA A 28 -20.03 -1.99 -12.92
C ALA A 28 -21.53 -2.03 -12.54
N SER A 29 -22.37 -2.60 -13.40
CA SER A 29 -23.81 -2.72 -13.17
C SER A 29 -24.15 -3.77 -12.10
N HIS A 30 -25.35 -3.68 -11.53
CA HIS A 30 -25.86 -4.65 -10.54
C HIS A 30 -25.83 -6.11 -11.05
N ASN A 31 -26.12 -6.33 -12.33
CA ASN A 31 -26.05 -7.65 -12.93
C ASN A 31 -24.62 -8.20 -12.90
N MET A 32 -23.65 -7.35 -13.21
CA MET A 32 -22.24 -7.75 -13.24
C MET A 32 -21.68 -7.99 -11.84
N THR A 33 -22.03 -7.14 -10.86
CA THR A 33 -21.64 -7.36 -9.46
C THR A 33 -22.25 -8.63 -8.89
N THR A 34 -23.49 -8.97 -9.29
CA THR A 34 -24.16 -10.23 -8.94
C THR A 34 -23.46 -11.45 -9.56
N LEU A 35 -23.09 -11.39 -10.84
CA LEU A 35 -22.30 -12.45 -11.49
C LEU A 35 -20.95 -12.66 -10.80
N ASN A 36 -20.25 -11.56 -10.48
CA ASN A 36 -19.01 -11.62 -9.72
C ASN A 36 -19.20 -12.23 -8.32
N PHE A 37 -20.29 -11.89 -7.63
CA PHE A 37 -20.61 -12.50 -6.33
C PHE A 37 -20.88 -14.00 -6.47
N ASN A 38 -21.69 -14.42 -7.44
CA ASN A 38 -21.98 -15.84 -7.67
C ASN A 38 -20.71 -16.64 -7.98
N PHE A 39 -19.81 -16.10 -8.77
CA PHE A 39 -18.49 -16.70 -9.01
C PHE A 39 -17.70 -16.84 -7.69
N ASN A 40 -17.61 -15.77 -6.89
CA ASN A 40 -16.87 -15.80 -5.61
C ASN A 40 -17.56 -16.63 -4.52
N LYS A 41 -18.87 -16.89 -4.61
CA LYS A 41 -19.58 -17.83 -3.76
C LYS A 41 -19.05 -19.25 -3.94
N VAL A 42 -18.77 -19.65 -5.18
CA VAL A 42 -18.16 -20.95 -5.50
C VAL A 42 -16.65 -20.92 -5.24
N TRP A 43 -15.95 -19.91 -5.77
CA TRP A 43 -14.49 -19.84 -5.72
C TRP A 43 -13.93 -19.60 -4.31
N ARG A 44 -14.55 -18.70 -3.53
CA ARG A 44 -14.07 -18.28 -2.20
C ARG A 44 -15.01 -18.68 -1.06
N GLY A 45 -16.12 -19.34 -1.35
CA GLY A 45 -17.11 -19.69 -0.33
C GLY A 45 -17.88 -18.50 0.26
N LEU A 46 -17.96 -17.37 -0.45
CA LEU A 46 -18.64 -16.18 0.07
C LEU A 46 -20.13 -16.45 0.33
N GLN A 47 -20.58 -16.18 1.56
CA GLN A 47 -21.96 -16.45 1.97
C GLN A 47 -22.91 -15.29 1.71
N ARG A 48 -22.42 -14.05 1.79
CA ARG A 48 -23.23 -12.82 1.65
C ARG A 48 -22.42 -11.75 0.93
N GLN A 49 -23.14 -10.87 0.22
CA GLN A 49 -22.55 -9.67 -0.35
C GLN A 49 -22.12 -8.73 0.79
N GLU A 50 -21.02 -8.03 0.58
CA GLU A 50 -20.59 -6.99 1.50
C GLU A 50 -21.54 -5.77 1.45
N PRO A 51 -21.72 -5.04 2.56
CA PRO A 51 -22.47 -3.80 2.54
C PRO A 51 -21.90 -2.81 1.52
N ARG A 52 -22.79 -2.07 0.82
CA ARG A 52 -22.40 -1.16 -0.27
C ARG A 52 -21.32 -0.16 0.12
N TRP A 53 -21.38 0.41 1.32
CA TRP A 53 -20.38 1.38 1.79
C TRP A 53 -18.97 0.76 1.83
N ARG A 54 -18.86 -0.51 2.26
CA ARG A 54 -17.60 -1.24 2.36
C ARG A 54 -17.07 -1.55 0.97
N HIS A 55 -17.95 -1.98 0.08
CA HIS A 55 -17.63 -2.17 -1.33
C HIS A 55 -17.04 -0.90 -1.96
N CYS A 56 -17.69 0.25 -1.76
CA CYS A 56 -17.21 1.53 -2.28
C CYS A 56 -15.83 1.88 -1.71
N VAL A 57 -15.63 1.76 -0.39
CA VAL A 57 -14.33 1.99 0.25
C VAL A 57 -13.25 1.06 -0.33
N SER A 58 -13.55 -0.23 -0.49
CA SER A 58 -12.60 -1.20 -1.07
C SER A 58 -12.30 -0.96 -2.55
N ALA A 59 -13.24 -0.41 -3.31
CA ALA A 59 -13.00 -0.01 -4.70
C ALA A 59 -12.04 1.19 -4.79
N LEU A 60 -12.20 2.17 -3.89
CA LEU A 60 -11.32 3.35 -3.83
C LEU A 60 -9.92 3.01 -3.29
N ASN A 61 -9.86 2.10 -2.32
CA ASN A 61 -8.69 1.79 -1.52
C ASN A 61 -8.25 0.33 -1.63
N ASN A 62 -8.17 -0.18 -2.86
CA ASN A 62 -7.72 -1.55 -3.08
C ASN A 62 -6.25 -1.69 -2.63
N PRO A 63 -5.87 -2.68 -1.80
CA PRO A 63 -4.52 -2.80 -1.26
C PRO A 63 -3.43 -2.98 -2.33
N TYR A 64 -3.79 -3.51 -3.50
CA TYR A 64 -2.83 -3.73 -4.59
C TYR A 64 -2.80 -2.61 -5.62
N ASP A 65 -3.85 -1.79 -5.68
CA ASP A 65 -4.10 -0.87 -6.78
C ASP A 65 -5.06 0.24 -6.37
N PRO A 66 -4.72 1.02 -5.32
CA PRO A 66 -5.60 2.05 -4.80
C PRO A 66 -5.72 3.18 -5.83
N ILE A 67 -6.94 3.71 -5.98
CA ILE A 67 -7.18 4.86 -6.86
C ILE A 67 -7.10 6.18 -6.11
N LEU A 68 -7.48 6.18 -4.82
CA LEU A 68 -7.50 7.34 -3.94
C LEU A 68 -6.65 7.17 -2.68
N GLY A 69 -5.59 6.36 -2.79
CA GLY A 69 -4.74 5.97 -1.67
C GLY A 69 -4.25 7.12 -0.78
N TYR A 70 -3.50 8.08 -1.34
CA TYR A 70 -3.01 9.26 -0.60
C TYR A 70 -4.14 10.11 0.00
N GLY A 71 -5.23 10.34 -0.74
CA GLY A 71 -6.38 11.09 -0.23
C GLY A 71 -7.06 10.40 0.94
N MET A 72 -7.26 9.09 0.87
CA MET A 72 -7.83 8.30 1.97
C MET A 72 -6.86 8.16 3.14
N GLY A 73 -5.56 8.06 2.86
CA GLY A 73 -4.48 8.09 3.84
C GLY A 73 -4.49 9.38 4.65
N LYS A 74 -4.64 10.53 3.98
CA LYS A 74 -4.75 11.82 4.67
C LYS A 74 -5.93 11.83 5.64
N LEU A 75 -7.13 11.46 5.15
CA LEU A 75 -8.33 11.43 5.97
C LEU A 75 -8.19 10.48 7.17
N TYR A 76 -7.49 9.35 6.99
CA TYR A 76 -7.22 8.41 8.07
C TYR A 76 -6.27 9.01 9.11
N VAL A 77 -5.14 9.56 8.66
CA VAL A 77 -4.12 10.15 9.53
C VAL A 77 -4.71 11.30 10.33
N ASP A 78 -5.38 12.24 9.67
CA ASP A 78 -6.02 13.41 10.30
C ASP A 78 -6.99 13.01 11.42
N LYS A 79 -7.66 11.87 11.28
CA LYS A 79 -8.70 11.41 12.22
C LYS A 79 -8.19 10.50 13.33
N TYR A 80 -7.25 9.62 13.04
CA TYR A 80 -6.92 8.49 13.91
C TYR A 80 -5.47 8.45 14.37
N PHE A 81 -4.58 9.25 13.79
CA PHE A 81 -3.16 9.15 14.04
C PHE A 81 -2.61 10.47 14.58
N ASN A 82 -1.83 10.41 15.66
CA ASN A 82 -1.22 11.60 16.26
C ASN A 82 0.32 11.55 16.18
N SER A 83 0.95 12.73 16.27
CA SER A 83 2.42 12.85 16.17
C SER A 83 3.17 12.14 17.30
N THR A 84 2.61 12.09 18.51
CA THR A 84 3.21 11.40 19.66
C THR A 84 3.34 9.89 19.41
N GLN A 85 2.33 9.27 18.77
CA GLN A 85 2.38 7.86 18.37
C GLN A 85 3.51 7.60 17.38
N LYS A 86 3.73 8.52 16.43
CA LYS A 86 4.83 8.41 15.47
C LYS A 86 6.18 8.34 16.18
N GLN A 87 6.43 9.29 17.08
CA GLN A 87 7.69 9.41 17.81
C GLN A 87 7.97 8.19 18.68
N ASP A 88 6.95 7.65 19.35
CA ASP A 88 7.09 6.43 20.17
C ASP A 88 7.47 5.22 19.31
N VAL A 89 6.82 5.03 18.16
CA VAL A 89 7.13 3.92 17.23
C VAL A 89 8.51 4.09 16.59
N GLU A 90 8.90 5.32 16.23
CA GLU A 90 10.25 5.64 15.74
C GLU A 90 11.31 5.32 16.80
N SER A 91 11.07 5.65 18.07
CA SER A 91 11.97 5.32 19.17
C SER A 91 12.12 3.81 19.39
N ILE A 92 11.02 3.04 19.25
CA ILE A 92 11.08 1.57 19.30
C ILE A 92 11.92 1.03 18.14
N ALA A 93 11.70 1.53 16.92
CA ALA A 93 12.46 1.08 15.74
C ALA A 93 13.98 1.34 15.87
N GLU A 94 14.36 2.49 16.42
CA GLU A 94 15.77 2.78 16.74
C GLU A 94 16.33 1.85 17.83
N SER A 95 15.54 1.56 18.86
CA SER A 95 15.93 0.61 19.91
C SER A 95 16.18 -0.80 19.35
N VAL A 96 15.35 -1.25 18.40
CA VAL A 96 15.53 -2.52 17.70
C VAL A 96 16.77 -2.50 16.81
N ARG A 97 17.04 -1.39 16.10
CA ARG A 97 18.27 -1.21 15.32
C ARG A 97 19.50 -1.33 16.21
N ASP A 98 19.50 -0.68 17.37
CA ASP A 98 20.61 -0.71 18.31
C ASP A 98 20.83 -2.11 18.91
N ALA A 99 19.75 -2.80 19.28
CA ALA A 99 19.82 -4.18 19.75
C ALA A 99 20.40 -5.10 18.68
N LEU A 100 19.93 -5.00 17.42
CA LEU A 100 20.45 -5.81 16.32
C LEU A 100 21.93 -5.50 16.04
N ARG A 101 22.36 -4.24 16.16
CA ARG A 101 23.78 -3.87 16.03
C ARG A 101 24.64 -4.57 17.08
N ALA A 102 24.19 -4.59 18.33
CA ALA A 102 24.90 -5.28 19.41
C ALA A 102 24.95 -6.80 19.19
N VAL A 103 23.86 -7.39 18.70
CA VAL A 103 23.80 -8.82 18.36
C VAL A 103 24.77 -9.16 17.21
N ILE A 104 24.82 -8.34 16.15
CA ILE A 104 25.74 -8.53 15.02
C ILE A 104 27.20 -8.56 15.48
N GLN A 105 27.58 -7.66 16.39
CA GLN A 105 28.94 -7.61 16.93
C GLN A 105 29.34 -8.92 17.61
N ASN A 106 28.39 -9.56 18.31
CA ASN A 106 28.62 -10.75 19.12
C ASN A 106 28.47 -12.07 18.35
N TYR A 107 28.03 -12.07 17.08
CA TYR A 107 27.93 -13.31 16.32
C TYR A 107 29.29 -13.98 16.14
N THR A 108 29.40 -15.26 16.51
CA THR A 108 30.64 -16.03 16.39
C THR A 108 30.81 -16.71 15.03
N TRP A 109 29.73 -16.79 14.24
CA TRP A 109 29.72 -17.46 12.94
C TRP A 109 30.09 -16.53 11.76
N MET A 110 30.12 -15.21 11.98
CA MET A 110 30.51 -14.22 10.97
C MET A 110 31.94 -13.76 11.21
N ASP A 111 32.74 -13.68 10.15
CA ASP A 111 34.00 -12.95 10.17
C ASP A 111 33.79 -11.44 10.33
N ASN A 112 34.87 -10.71 10.62
CA ASN A 112 34.81 -9.28 10.89
C ASN A 112 34.40 -8.47 9.64
N GLU A 113 34.82 -8.87 8.44
CA GLU A 113 34.48 -8.16 7.20
C GLU A 113 32.97 -8.20 6.94
N THR A 114 32.38 -9.39 7.07
CA THR A 114 30.94 -9.59 6.90
C THR A 114 30.15 -8.86 7.98
N LYS A 115 30.66 -8.76 9.22
CA LYS A 115 30.03 -7.96 10.28
C LYS A 115 30.01 -6.47 9.95
N GLU A 116 31.09 -5.93 9.40
CA GLU A 116 31.13 -4.52 9.01
C GLU A 116 30.15 -4.23 7.88
N GLU A 117 30.05 -5.09 6.86
CA GLU A 117 29.05 -4.95 5.80
C GLU A 117 27.61 -5.04 6.33
N ALA A 118 27.35 -5.94 7.29
CA ALA A 118 26.06 -6.05 7.95
C ALA A 118 25.69 -4.78 8.74
N LYS A 119 26.67 -4.16 9.43
CA LYS A 119 26.47 -2.88 10.12
C LYS A 119 26.22 -1.74 9.14
N ILE A 120 26.96 -1.67 8.03
CA ILE A 120 26.75 -0.67 6.99
C ILE A 120 25.31 -0.78 6.47
N LYS A 121 24.85 -2.00 6.16
CA LYS A 121 23.47 -2.23 5.73
C LYS A 121 22.46 -1.78 6.80
N LEU A 122 22.66 -2.19 8.06
CA LEU A 122 21.76 -1.87 9.17
C LEU A 122 21.66 -0.36 9.41
N ASN A 123 22.78 0.34 9.40
CA ASN A 123 22.82 1.80 9.58
C ASN A 123 22.14 2.54 8.41
N ASN A 124 22.13 1.93 7.22
CA ASN A 124 21.44 2.48 6.05
C ASN A 124 19.97 2.04 5.94
N VAL A 125 19.41 1.30 6.91
CA VAL A 125 17.98 0.95 6.89
C VAL A 125 17.16 2.23 7.03
N VAL A 126 16.22 2.47 6.13
CA VAL A 126 15.27 3.60 6.24
C VAL A 126 13.99 3.12 6.91
N PHE A 127 13.55 3.81 7.96
CA PHE A 127 12.26 3.55 8.60
C PHE A 127 11.16 4.43 7.99
N LYS A 128 10.08 3.81 7.52
CA LYS A 128 8.88 4.46 6.99
C LYS A 128 7.71 4.12 7.90
N LEU A 129 7.49 4.93 8.94
CA LEU A 129 6.59 4.60 10.05
C LEU A 129 5.38 5.54 10.09
N GLY A 130 4.18 4.98 10.13
CA GLY A 130 2.92 5.70 10.08
C GLY A 130 2.57 6.19 8.67
N TYR A 131 3.09 7.35 8.29
CA TYR A 131 2.73 8.04 7.06
C TYR A 131 3.85 8.98 6.57
N PRO A 132 3.92 9.27 5.25
CA PRO A 132 4.84 10.26 4.71
C PRO A 132 4.42 11.68 5.14
N GLU A 133 5.36 12.49 5.62
CA GLU A 133 5.06 13.87 6.08
C GLU A 133 4.41 14.75 5.00
N GLU A 134 4.77 14.52 3.75
CA GLU A 134 4.20 15.21 2.58
C GLU A 134 2.69 14.98 2.41
N ILE A 135 2.09 13.99 3.08
CA ILE A 135 0.63 13.74 2.99
C ILE A 135 -0.20 14.92 3.50
N ASN A 136 0.37 15.76 4.35
CA ASN A 136 -0.28 16.95 4.91
C ASN A 136 -0.14 18.19 4.01
N GLN A 137 0.67 18.12 2.96
CA GLN A 137 0.89 19.23 2.04
C GLN A 137 -0.16 19.20 0.93
N GLU A 138 -0.98 20.23 0.85
CA GLU A 138 -2.06 20.32 -0.13
C GLU A 138 -1.54 20.26 -1.59
N ASP A 139 -0.38 20.88 -1.84
CA ASP A 139 0.25 20.88 -3.17
C ASP A 139 0.68 19.48 -3.62
N VAL A 140 1.05 18.61 -2.67
CA VAL A 140 1.39 17.21 -2.96
C VAL A 140 0.15 16.45 -3.41
N LEU A 141 -0.99 16.63 -2.74
CA LEU A 141 -2.25 16.03 -3.16
C LEU A 141 -2.72 16.57 -4.52
N LYS A 142 -2.60 17.88 -4.75
CA LYS A 142 -2.91 18.51 -6.04
C LYS A 142 -2.06 17.92 -7.16
N ASP A 143 -0.74 17.77 -6.95
CA ASP A 143 0.14 17.13 -7.93
C ASP A 143 -0.25 15.65 -8.17
N ILE A 144 -0.52 14.90 -7.09
CA ILE A 144 -0.92 13.48 -7.16
C ILE A 144 -2.17 13.28 -8.01
N TYR A 145 -3.12 14.21 -7.98
CA TYR A 145 -4.39 14.09 -8.69
C TYR A 145 -4.54 15.03 -9.89
N LYS A 146 -3.46 15.67 -10.35
CA LYS A 146 -3.49 16.71 -11.40
C LYS A 146 -4.06 16.27 -12.76
N HIS A 147 -4.07 14.96 -13.06
CA HIS A 147 -4.57 14.43 -14.34
C HIS A 147 -5.99 13.86 -14.25
N VAL A 148 -6.66 13.97 -13.10
CA VAL A 148 -8.06 13.52 -12.93
C VAL A 148 -9.00 14.43 -13.72
N GLY A 149 -8.74 15.74 -13.81
CA GLY A 149 -9.68 16.69 -14.40
C GLY A 149 -10.90 16.92 -13.50
N ASN A 150 -12.00 17.42 -14.07
CA ASN A 150 -13.22 17.71 -13.32
C ASN A 150 -14.06 16.44 -13.16
N VAL A 151 -14.46 16.14 -11.93
CA VAL A 151 -15.38 15.04 -11.59
C VAL A 151 -16.49 15.62 -10.73
N THR A 152 -17.73 15.26 -11.02
CA THR A 152 -18.93 15.73 -10.33
C THR A 152 -19.69 14.55 -9.70
N LEU A 153 -20.64 14.85 -8.82
CA LEU A 153 -21.49 13.84 -8.19
C LEU A 153 -22.47 13.17 -9.17
N GLU A 154 -22.65 13.76 -10.35
CA GLU A 154 -23.53 13.26 -11.41
C GLU A 154 -22.83 12.26 -12.33
N ASP A 155 -21.49 12.19 -12.28
CA ASP A 155 -20.71 11.31 -13.14
C ASP A 155 -20.93 9.83 -12.77
N PRO A 156 -21.01 8.93 -13.77
CA PRO A 156 -21.03 7.50 -13.51
C PRO A 156 -19.77 7.08 -12.75
N PHE A 157 -19.96 6.28 -11.68
CA PHE A 157 -18.85 5.83 -10.83
C PHE A 157 -17.73 5.13 -11.62
N LEU A 158 -18.08 4.37 -12.67
CA LEU A 158 -17.09 3.70 -13.51
C LEU A 158 -16.21 4.70 -14.28
N ASP A 159 -16.77 5.80 -14.76
CA ASP A 159 -16.03 6.84 -15.49
C ASP A 159 -15.12 7.62 -14.54
N THR A 160 -15.63 7.96 -13.35
CA THR A 160 -14.81 8.51 -12.26
C THR A 160 -13.65 7.57 -11.93
N TYR A 161 -13.92 6.28 -11.72
CA TYR A 161 -12.91 5.28 -11.40
C TYR A 161 -11.83 5.21 -12.49
N LEU A 162 -12.22 5.12 -13.76
CA LEU A 162 -11.30 5.07 -14.89
C LEU A 162 -10.45 6.33 -15.02
N THR A 163 -11.00 7.48 -14.65
CA THR A 163 -10.30 8.76 -14.65
C THR A 163 -9.17 8.79 -13.61
N PHE A 164 -9.43 8.37 -12.37
CA PHE A 164 -8.37 8.20 -11.35
C PHE A 164 -7.34 7.15 -11.74
N ARG A 165 -7.77 6.04 -12.36
CA ARG A 165 -6.88 5.00 -12.88
C ARG A 165 -5.93 5.54 -13.94
N LYS A 166 -6.46 6.35 -14.86
CA LYS A 166 -5.67 7.02 -15.91
C LYS A 166 -4.66 7.99 -15.30
N ASN A 167 -5.07 8.79 -14.31
CA ASN A 167 -4.15 9.66 -13.56
C ASN A 167 -2.97 8.86 -12.97
N ASN A 168 -3.27 7.76 -12.25
CA ASN A 168 -2.23 6.95 -11.61
C ASN A 168 -1.32 6.27 -12.65
N ALA A 169 -1.86 5.84 -13.79
CA ALA A 169 -1.07 5.29 -14.89
C ALA A 169 -0.13 6.34 -15.51
N ILE A 170 -0.62 7.56 -15.78
CA ILE A 170 0.19 8.65 -16.30
C ILE A 170 1.34 8.98 -15.34
N ARG A 171 1.07 9.09 -14.04
CA ARG A 171 2.10 9.34 -13.03
C ARG A 171 3.14 8.23 -12.96
N LYS A 172 2.71 6.96 -13.00
CA LYS A 172 3.63 5.82 -13.05
C LYS A 172 4.53 5.87 -14.28
N LEU A 173 3.98 6.22 -15.45
CA LEU A 173 4.75 6.37 -16.70
C LEU A 173 5.74 7.53 -16.64
N GLN A 174 5.35 8.67 -16.07
CA GLN A 174 6.24 9.83 -15.88
C GLN A 174 7.45 9.50 -14.99
N LYS A 175 7.29 8.57 -14.04
CA LYS A 175 8.37 8.13 -13.14
C LYS A 175 9.32 7.09 -13.73
N VAL A 176 9.03 6.50 -14.90
CA VAL A 176 9.85 5.39 -15.47
C VAL A 176 11.31 5.79 -15.66
N HIS A 177 11.58 7.04 -16.02
CA HIS A 177 12.94 7.57 -16.20
C HIS A 177 13.39 8.49 -15.05
N GLY A 178 12.58 8.60 -13.99
CA GLY A 178 12.88 9.42 -12.83
C GLY A 178 13.75 8.67 -11.82
N PHE A 179 14.41 9.43 -10.95
CA PHE A 179 15.08 8.88 -9.77
C PHE A 179 14.05 8.54 -8.70
N TYR A 180 14.27 7.41 -8.01
CA TYR A 180 13.46 7.02 -6.87
C TYR A 180 14.08 7.52 -5.57
N ASN A 181 13.36 8.36 -4.82
CA ASN A 181 13.80 8.82 -3.50
C ASN A 181 13.25 7.90 -2.41
N ARG A 182 14.06 6.93 -2.00
CA ARG A 182 13.66 5.94 -0.98
C ARG A 182 13.33 6.54 0.39
N SER A 183 13.76 7.76 0.71
CA SER A 183 13.46 8.39 2.00
C SER A 183 12.12 9.13 2.01
N GLN A 184 11.60 9.51 0.83
CA GLN A 184 10.36 10.28 0.70
C GLN A 184 9.23 9.46 0.09
N GLU A 185 9.53 8.58 -0.86
CA GLU A 185 8.52 7.82 -1.58
C GLU A 185 8.12 6.56 -0.82
N TRP A 186 6.83 6.25 -0.82
CA TRP A 186 6.29 5.06 -0.16
C TRP A 186 5.72 4.09 -1.20
N ARG A 187 6.14 2.83 -1.15
CA ARG A 187 5.59 1.76 -2.02
C ARG A 187 4.21 1.30 -1.60
N ARG A 188 3.94 1.36 -0.29
CA ARG A 188 2.70 0.89 0.31
C ARG A 188 1.81 2.09 0.64
N ASP A 189 0.51 1.89 0.51
CA ASP A 189 -0.46 2.91 0.86
C ASP A 189 -0.56 3.05 2.37
N VAL A 190 -0.71 4.29 2.86
CA VAL A 190 -0.83 4.60 4.30
C VAL A 190 -1.99 3.86 4.96
N THR A 191 -3.03 3.56 4.18
CA THR A 191 -4.26 2.91 4.67
C THR A 191 -4.19 1.37 4.68
N GLU A 192 -3.09 0.78 4.23
CA GLU A 192 -2.92 -0.66 4.21
C GLU A 192 -2.58 -1.17 5.62
N VAL A 193 -3.04 -2.38 6.01
CA VAL A 193 -2.57 -3.04 7.24
C VAL A 193 -1.34 -3.86 6.88
N VAL A 194 -0.15 -3.28 7.08
CA VAL A 194 1.12 -3.90 6.66
C VAL A 194 2.32 -3.45 7.48
N ALA A 195 3.20 -4.40 7.77
CA ALA A 195 4.58 -4.20 8.19
C ALA A 195 5.50 -5.04 7.29
N VAL A 196 6.42 -4.42 6.55
CA VAL A 196 7.25 -5.09 5.54
C VAL A 196 8.67 -4.53 5.50
N TYR A 197 9.61 -5.38 5.09
CA TYR A 197 10.94 -4.96 4.65
C TYR A 197 11.00 -4.99 3.12
N ASP A 198 11.44 -3.90 2.51
CA ASP A 198 11.66 -3.74 1.07
C ASP A 198 13.17 -3.86 0.77
N PRO A 199 13.65 -4.98 0.19
CA PRO A 199 15.09 -5.18 -0.01
C PRO A 199 15.73 -4.20 -0.98
N LEU A 200 15.01 -3.81 -2.03
CA LEU A 200 15.50 -2.86 -3.04
C LEU A 200 15.69 -1.45 -2.47
N GLU A 201 14.97 -1.13 -1.40
CA GLU A 201 15.03 0.17 -0.75
C GLU A 201 15.81 0.12 0.55
N ASN A 202 16.24 -1.07 1.00
CA ASN A 202 16.75 -1.29 2.35
C ASN A 202 15.91 -0.51 3.38
N SER A 203 14.59 -0.68 3.34
CA SER A 203 13.66 0.06 4.19
C SER A 203 12.67 -0.86 4.88
N VAL A 204 12.31 -0.50 6.10
CA VAL A 204 11.22 -1.13 6.86
C VAL A 204 10.06 -0.16 6.88
N GLY A 205 8.92 -0.60 6.35
CA GLY A 205 7.69 0.17 6.28
C GLY A 205 6.63 -0.40 7.21
N MET A 206 6.02 0.47 8.03
CA MET A 206 4.85 0.16 8.84
C MET A 206 3.86 1.32 8.72
N THR A 207 2.65 1.03 8.28
CA THR A 207 1.62 2.04 7.98
C THR A 207 0.84 2.48 9.22
N ALA A 208 0.19 3.65 9.13
CA ALA A 208 -0.61 4.23 10.21
C ALA A 208 -1.76 3.31 10.66
N VAL A 209 -2.35 2.54 9.75
CA VAL A 209 -3.42 1.58 10.09
C VAL A 209 -2.89 0.35 10.82
N THR A 210 -1.61 0.03 10.72
CA THR A 210 -1.00 -1.06 11.51
C THR A 210 -0.79 -0.64 12.97
N LEU A 211 -0.56 0.66 13.19
CA LEU A 211 -0.25 1.26 14.49
C LEU A 211 -1.51 1.54 15.32
N GLN A 212 -2.30 0.49 15.53
CA GLN A 212 -3.48 0.47 16.38
C GLN A 212 -3.60 -0.89 17.09
N HIS A 213 -4.60 -1.03 17.98
CA HIS A 213 -4.86 -2.29 18.66
C HIS A 213 -5.13 -3.43 17.65
N PRO A 214 -4.60 -4.66 17.86
CA PRO A 214 -3.87 -5.13 19.04
C PRO A 214 -2.36 -4.89 19.00
N PHE A 215 -1.81 -4.37 17.90
CA PHE A 215 -0.37 -4.22 17.71
C PHE A 215 0.21 -3.07 18.51
N TYR A 216 -0.54 -1.98 18.67
CA TYR A 216 -0.06 -0.77 19.34
C TYR A 216 -1.18 0.04 20.02
N SER A 217 -0.87 0.61 21.18
CA SER A 217 -1.63 1.68 21.81
C SER A 217 -0.70 2.48 22.74
N PRO A 218 -0.79 3.82 22.80
CA PRO A 218 0.11 4.66 23.59
C PRO A 218 0.21 4.29 25.07
N GLY A 219 -0.89 3.80 25.66
CA GLY A 219 -0.96 3.47 27.09
C GLY A 219 -0.41 2.08 27.45
N LEU A 220 0.09 1.31 26.48
CA LEU A 220 0.60 -0.04 26.76
C LEU A 220 1.99 0.01 27.42
N PRO A 221 2.29 -0.91 28.35
CA PRO A 221 3.62 -1.06 28.91
C PRO A 221 4.67 -1.29 27.82
N SER A 222 5.89 -0.80 28.02
CA SER A 222 6.98 -0.95 27.04
C SER A 222 7.28 -2.41 26.70
N SER A 223 7.09 -3.35 27.64
CA SER A 223 7.24 -4.78 27.39
C SER A 223 6.23 -5.32 26.37
N VAL A 224 4.99 -4.83 26.41
CA VAL A 224 3.96 -5.22 25.44
C VAL A 224 4.27 -4.59 24.08
N LYS A 225 4.60 -3.29 24.04
CA LYS A 225 4.98 -2.61 22.80
C LYS A 225 6.19 -3.26 22.13
N MET A 226 7.21 -3.62 22.90
CA MET A 226 8.38 -4.34 22.37
C MET A 226 8.03 -5.77 21.95
N GLY A 227 7.12 -6.45 22.64
CA GLY A 227 6.69 -7.80 22.27
C GLY A 227 5.79 -7.86 21.03
N THR A 228 5.10 -6.78 20.69
CA THR A 228 4.21 -6.71 19.51
C THR A 228 4.82 -6.00 18.32
N LEU A 229 5.50 -4.87 18.53
CA LEU A 229 6.10 -4.05 17.46
C LEU A 229 7.61 -4.27 17.28
N GLY A 230 8.33 -4.59 18.35
CA GLY A 230 9.79 -4.78 18.33
C GLY A 230 10.19 -6.05 17.60
#